data_AF-A0A3B9GF66-F1
#
_entry.id   AF-A0A3B9GF66-F1
#
_cell.length_a   1.000
_cell.length_b   1.000
_cell.length_c   1.000
_cell.angle_alpha   90.00
_cell.angle_beta   90.00
_cell.angle_gamma   90.00
#
_symmetry.space_group_name_H-M   'P 1'
#
loop_
_entity.id
_entity.type
_entity.pdbx_description
1 polymer ?
#
loop_
_entity_poly.entity_id
_entity_poly.type
_entity_poly.pdbx_seq_one_letter_code
_entity_poly.pdbx_strand_id
1 'polypeptide(L)'
;EGRFEHRTYPSQAPRGLLNPLFSVNYYDRELRKDLAAFHRESSCFTRNVANGLMRTRLYQIYHNYQKRYRIRPFWLPFTHAEAAGVPPFRIYEGMKGYYTDRPFLSKLKLNDEETRVWMKAHRTPLKGEKDYVPKYAFAS
;
A
#
# COMPACT_ATOMS: atom_id res chain seq x y z
N GLU A 1 5.71 27.21 -1.61
CA GLU A 1 7.04 26.65 -1.92
C GLU A 1 7.27 25.41 -1.06
N GLY A 2 7.34 24.22 -1.65
CA GLY A 2 7.56 22.98 -0.91
C GLY A 2 9.03 22.61 -0.95
N ARG A 3 9.71 22.56 0.20
CA ARG A 3 11.12 22.14 0.28
C ARG A 3 11.18 20.62 0.45
N PHE A 4 11.78 19.92 -0.51
CA PHE A 4 12.09 18.50 -0.39
C PHE A 4 13.44 18.34 0.30
N GLU A 5 13.48 17.62 1.42
CA GLU A 5 14.71 17.31 2.15
C GLU A 5 14.95 15.80 2.11
N HIS A 6 16.03 15.40 1.46
CA HIS A 6 16.46 14.00 1.46
C HIS A 6 17.24 13.71 2.74
N ARG A 7 16.65 12.90 3.64
CA ARG A 7 17.30 12.44 4.87
C ARG A 7 17.73 10.98 4.72
N THR A 8 18.99 10.70 5.02
CA THR A 8 19.56 9.36 5.00
C THR A 8 19.85 8.89 6.43
N TYR A 9 19.67 7.59 6.67
CA TYR A 9 19.92 6.97 7.97
C TYR A 9 20.81 5.72 7.80
N PRO A 10 21.72 5.42 8.74
CA PRO A 10 22.63 4.28 8.62
C PRO A 10 21.87 2.95 8.52
N SER A 11 22.31 2.08 7.59
CA SER A 11 21.72 0.75 7.39
C SER A 11 21.93 -0.21 8.57
N GLN A 12 22.96 0.05 9.39
CA GLN A 12 23.29 -0.70 10.60
C GLN A 12 22.52 -0.22 11.84
N ALA A 13 21.76 0.87 11.74
CA ALA A 13 21.00 1.38 12.88
C ALA A 13 20.00 0.32 13.38
N PRO A 14 19.77 0.23 14.70
CA PRO A 14 18.81 -0.74 15.25
C PRO A 14 17.43 -0.62 14.60
N ARG A 15 16.85 -1.75 14.19
CA ARG A 15 15.50 -1.81 13.58
C ARG A 15 14.43 -1.86 14.68
N GLY A 16 14.31 -0.77 15.44
CA GLY A 16 13.34 -0.59 16.51
C GLY A 16 12.36 0.57 16.23
N LEU A 17 11.43 0.78 17.15
CA LEU A 17 10.42 1.87 17.07
C LEU A 17 11.03 3.27 17.00
N LEU A 18 12.22 3.45 17.57
CA LEU A 18 12.95 4.72 17.58
C LEU A 18 13.72 4.97 16.27
N ASN A 19 13.75 4.01 15.36
CA ASN A 19 14.39 4.18 14.06
C ASN A 19 13.54 5.14 13.21
N PRO A 20 14.09 6.23 12.66
CA PRO A 20 13.33 7.14 11.79
C PRO A 20 12.75 6.47 10.54
N LEU A 21 13.35 5.36 10.11
CA LEU A 21 12.84 4.49 9.03
C LEU A 21 11.95 3.36 9.53
N PHE A 22 11.49 3.39 10.79
CA PHE A 22 10.69 2.32 11.38
C PHE A 22 9.47 1.96 10.53
N SER A 23 8.71 2.95 10.06
CA SER A 23 7.51 2.74 9.24
C SER A 23 7.84 1.95 7.96
N VAL A 24 8.89 2.35 7.25
CA VAL A 24 9.35 1.71 6.01
C VAL A 24 9.89 0.30 6.29
N ASN A 25 10.74 0.15 7.31
CA ASN A 25 11.32 -1.14 7.71
C ASN A 25 10.26 -2.14 8.19
N TYR A 26 9.27 -1.66 8.94
CA TYR A 26 8.16 -2.44 9.42
C TYR A 26 7.33 -2.93 8.24
N TYR A 27 6.98 -2.03 7.32
CA TYR A 27 6.14 -2.36 6.17
C TYR A 27 6.83 -3.32 5.19
N ASP A 28 8.12 -3.10 4.91
CA ASP A 28 8.95 -4.05 4.15
C ASP A 28 8.91 -5.45 4.78
N ARG A 29 9.09 -5.54 6.11
CA ARG A 29 9.00 -6.83 6.83
C ARG A 29 7.63 -7.49 6.66
N GLU A 30 6.54 -6.72 6.75
CA GLU A 30 5.19 -7.24 6.57
C GLU A 30 4.94 -7.74 5.13
N LEU A 31 5.41 -7.00 4.11
CA LEU A 31 5.34 -7.44 2.71
C LEU A 31 6.11 -8.75 2.49
N ARG A 32 7.34 -8.84 2.99
CA ARG A 32 8.17 -10.06 2.86
C ARG A 32 7.59 -11.26 3.59
N LYS A 33 6.79 -11.03 4.64
CA LYS A 33 6.14 -12.08 5.41
C LYS A 33 4.86 -12.57 4.73
N ASP A 34 4.03 -11.64 4.25
CA ASP A 34 2.67 -11.95 3.83
C ASP A 34 2.54 -12.14 2.30
N LEU A 35 3.52 -11.68 1.50
CA LEU A 35 3.49 -11.78 0.03
C LEU A 35 4.66 -12.62 -0.50
N ALA A 36 4.34 -13.75 -1.11
CA ALA A 36 5.32 -14.67 -1.71
C ALA A 36 6.27 -13.99 -2.71
N ALA A 37 5.79 -12.98 -3.44
CA ALA A 37 6.58 -12.25 -4.44
C ALA A 37 7.73 -11.40 -3.83
N PHE A 38 7.76 -11.25 -2.50
CA PHE A 38 8.73 -10.45 -1.76
C PHE A 38 9.61 -11.31 -0.85
N HIS A 39 9.55 -12.64 -0.93
CA HIS A 39 10.46 -13.50 -0.17
C HIS A 39 11.91 -13.21 -0.56
N ARG A 40 12.80 -13.13 0.45
CA ARG A 40 14.24 -12.93 0.25
C ARG A 40 14.78 -14.20 -0.43
N GLU A 41 15.59 -14.03 -1.48
CA GLU A 41 16.19 -15.15 -2.25
C GLU A 41 15.18 -16.00 -3.04
N SER A 42 14.13 -15.39 -3.61
CA SER A 42 13.07 -16.16 -4.28
C SER A 42 13.16 -16.18 -5.81
N SER A 43 12.81 -17.34 -6.37
CA SER A 43 12.38 -17.54 -7.76
C SER A 43 10.98 -16.94 -8.03
N CYS A 44 10.29 -16.51 -6.98
CA CYS A 44 8.94 -15.97 -6.99
C CYS A 44 9.01 -14.44 -7.02
N PHE A 45 9.05 -13.85 -8.21
CA PHE A 45 9.01 -12.40 -8.36
C PHE A 45 7.72 -11.94 -9.02
N THR A 46 7.39 -10.68 -8.82
CA THR A 46 6.29 -10.04 -9.53
C THR A 46 6.64 -9.94 -11.03
N ARG A 47 6.06 -10.82 -11.85
CA ARG A 47 6.27 -10.84 -13.31
C ARG A 47 5.69 -9.62 -14.04
N ASN A 48 4.69 -8.97 -13.45
CA ASN A 48 4.05 -7.77 -13.98
C ASN A 48 4.03 -6.68 -12.90
N VAL A 49 4.84 -5.64 -13.09
CA VAL A 49 5.06 -4.58 -12.11
C VAL A 49 3.76 -3.88 -11.74
N ALA A 50 2.93 -3.55 -12.72
CA ALA A 50 1.65 -2.87 -12.47
C ALA A 50 0.71 -3.71 -11.58
N ASN A 51 0.59 -5.01 -11.86
CA ASN A 51 -0.21 -5.91 -11.03
C ASN A 51 0.36 -6.05 -9.61
N GLY A 52 1.67 -6.08 -9.46
CA GLY A 52 2.33 -6.08 -8.15
C GLY A 52 2.01 -4.83 -7.34
N LEU A 53 2.15 -3.65 -7.95
CA LEU A 53 1.88 -2.38 -7.28
C LEU A 53 0.40 -2.21 -6.90
N MET A 54 -0.53 -2.62 -7.77
CA MET A 54 -1.96 -2.66 -7.41
C MET A 54 -2.21 -3.58 -6.21
N ARG A 55 -1.59 -4.77 -6.19
CA ARG A 55 -1.71 -5.70 -5.05
C ARG A 55 -1.12 -5.11 -3.77
N THR A 56 0.01 -4.42 -3.86
CA THR A 56 0.59 -3.69 -2.72
C THR A 56 -0.39 -2.66 -2.17
N ARG A 57 -1.13 -1.94 -3.05
CA ARG A 57 -2.14 -0.97 -2.60
C ARG A 57 -3.33 -1.62 -1.89
N LEU A 58 -3.82 -2.75 -2.39
CA LEU A 58 -4.83 -3.56 -1.70
C LEU A 58 -4.32 -4.06 -0.34
N TYR A 59 -3.07 -4.51 -0.29
CA TYR A 59 -2.45 -4.97 0.95
C TYR A 59 -2.29 -3.83 1.97
N GLN A 60 -1.99 -2.60 1.54
CA GLN A 60 -1.99 -1.42 2.41
C GLN A 60 -3.35 -1.14 3.03
N ILE A 61 -4.42 -1.21 2.24
CA ILE A 61 -5.78 -1.02 2.76
C ILE A 61 -6.12 -2.11 3.78
N TYR A 62 -5.91 -3.38 3.42
CA TYR A 62 -6.16 -4.49 4.33
C TYR A 62 -5.35 -4.38 5.62
N HIS A 63 -4.04 -4.17 5.52
CA HIS A 63 -3.15 -4.10 6.67
C HIS A 63 -3.52 -2.93 7.61
N ASN A 64 -3.84 -1.76 7.06
CA ASN A 64 -4.07 -0.58 7.88
C ASN A 64 -5.49 -0.52 8.47
N TYR A 65 -6.50 -0.94 7.71
CA TYR A 65 -7.91 -0.65 8.04
C TYR A 65 -8.76 -1.90 8.33
N GLN A 66 -8.25 -3.11 8.12
CA GLN A 66 -9.01 -4.35 8.34
C GLN A 66 -8.27 -5.34 9.25
N LYS A 67 -6.95 -5.45 9.11
CA LYS A 67 -6.10 -6.28 9.96
C LYS A 67 -6.04 -5.67 11.36
N ARG A 68 -6.20 -6.53 12.36
CA ARG A 68 -6.03 -6.17 13.77
C ARG A 68 -4.59 -5.74 14.05
N TYR A 69 -4.42 -4.68 14.82
CA TYR A 69 -3.12 -4.12 15.20
C TYR A 69 -2.24 -5.14 15.94
N ARG A 70 -2.83 -5.95 16.83
CA ARG A 70 -2.13 -7.00 17.56
C ARG A 70 -2.93 -8.29 17.56
N ILE A 71 -2.21 -9.42 17.48
CA ILE A 71 -2.78 -10.77 17.62
C ILE A 71 -3.23 -11.00 19.07
N ARG A 72 -2.50 -10.44 20.04
CA ARG A 72 -2.84 -10.49 21.46
C ARG A 72 -2.61 -9.12 22.12
N PRO A 73 -3.44 -8.76 23.12
CA PRO A 73 -4.59 -9.51 23.60
C PRO A 73 -5.83 -9.41 22.68
N PHE A 74 -6.65 -10.45 22.66
CA PHE A 74 -7.79 -10.55 21.72
C PHE A 74 -8.93 -9.57 22.00
N TRP A 75 -8.99 -8.94 23.17
CA TRP A 75 -10.03 -7.98 23.52
C TRP A 75 -9.76 -6.55 23.03
N LEU A 76 -8.59 -6.29 22.42
CA LEU A 76 -8.32 -5.03 21.73
C LEU A 76 -8.67 -5.19 20.25
N PRO A 77 -9.81 -4.67 19.77
CA PRO A 77 -10.27 -4.87 18.41
C PRO A 77 -9.63 -3.89 17.40
N PHE A 78 -8.74 -3.00 17.86
CA PHE A 78 -8.22 -1.91 17.06
C PHE A 78 -7.44 -2.39 15.83
N THR A 79 -7.66 -1.71 14.72
CA THR A 79 -6.87 -1.75 13.49
C THR A 79 -5.58 -0.95 13.65
N HIS A 80 -4.65 -1.11 12.71
CA HIS A 80 -3.42 -0.31 12.69
C HIS A 80 -3.70 1.19 12.56
N ALA A 81 -4.72 1.58 11.79
CA ALA A 81 -5.12 2.98 11.64
C ALA A 81 -5.68 3.57 12.95
N GLU A 82 -6.53 2.82 13.67
CA GLU A 82 -7.03 3.26 15.00
C GLU A 82 -5.89 3.40 16.01
N ALA A 83 -4.95 2.46 16.02
CA ALA A 83 -3.76 2.53 16.87
C ALA A 83 -2.85 3.72 16.54
N ALA A 84 -2.87 4.19 15.29
CA ALA A 84 -2.19 5.42 14.85
C ALA A 84 -2.98 6.71 15.18
N GLY A 85 -4.17 6.60 15.80
CA GLY A 85 -5.00 7.72 16.20
C GLY A 85 -6.02 8.18 15.16
N VAL A 86 -6.25 7.41 14.08
CA VAL A 86 -7.31 7.71 13.12
C VAL A 86 -8.67 7.43 13.77
N PRO A 87 -9.61 8.41 13.81
CA PRO A 87 -10.92 8.19 14.39
C PRO A 87 -11.69 7.06 13.69
N PRO A 88 -12.34 6.13 14.44
CA PRO A 88 -13.03 4.98 13.85
C PRO A 88 -14.09 5.35 12.81
N PHE A 89 -14.82 6.45 13.01
CA PHE A 89 -15.84 6.91 12.07
C PHE A 89 -15.27 7.23 10.68
N ARG A 90 -14.06 7.80 10.60
CA ARG A 90 -13.39 8.10 9.32
C ARG A 90 -12.99 6.83 8.57
N ILE A 91 -12.58 5.80 9.32
CA ILE A 91 -12.24 4.49 8.74
C ILE A 91 -13.52 3.84 8.21
N TYR A 92 -14.59 3.84 9.01
CA TYR A 92 -15.88 3.30 8.60
C TYR A 92 -16.41 4.00 7.33
N GLU A 93 -16.41 5.33 7.30
CA GLU A 93 -16.83 6.11 6.14
C GLU A 93 -15.95 5.85 4.91
N GLY A 94 -14.62 5.80 5.08
CA GLY A 94 -13.70 5.53 3.98
C GLY A 94 -13.78 4.10 3.43
N MET A 95 -14.14 3.13 4.27
CA MET A 95 -14.34 1.74 3.87
C MET A 95 -15.78 1.45 3.41
N LYS A 96 -16.72 2.36 3.68
CA LYS A 96 -18.09 2.27 3.19
C LYS A 96 -18.07 2.29 1.67
N GLY A 97 -18.73 1.32 1.06
CA GLY A 97 -18.76 1.21 -0.39
C GLY A 97 -17.53 0.56 -1.01
N TYR A 98 -16.45 0.27 -0.25
CA TYR A 98 -15.19 -0.22 -0.83
C TYR A 98 -15.34 -1.51 -1.67
N TYR A 99 -16.29 -2.38 -1.31
CA TYR A 99 -16.57 -3.64 -2.03
C TYR A 99 -17.82 -3.59 -2.91
N THR A 100 -18.64 -2.55 -2.82
CA THR A 100 -19.93 -2.44 -3.53
C THR A 100 -19.91 -1.38 -4.61
N ASP A 101 -19.15 -0.32 -4.40
CA ASP A 101 -19.13 0.85 -5.25
C ASP A 101 -17.98 0.74 -6.23
N ARG A 102 -18.22 1.20 -7.46
CA ARG A 102 -17.19 1.22 -8.51
C ARG A 102 -16.51 2.58 -8.49
N PRO A 103 -15.20 2.66 -8.15
CA PRO A 103 -14.47 3.91 -8.24
C PRO A 103 -14.11 4.25 -9.70
N PHE A 104 -14.13 5.55 -10.02
CA PHE A 104 -13.78 6.12 -11.33
C PHE A 104 -12.64 7.12 -11.13
N LEU A 105 -11.62 7.13 -12.00
CA LEU A 105 -10.49 8.06 -11.87
C LEU A 105 -10.94 9.53 -11.78
N SER A 106 -11.96 9.91 -12.57
CA SER A 106 -12.55 11.25 -12.56
C SER A 106 -13.15 11.69 -11.22
N LYS A 107 -13.43 10.75 -10.31
CA LYS A 107 -14.03 11.01 -8.99
C LYS A 107 -13.03 10.86 -7.84
N LEU A 108 -11.76 10.58 -8.14
CA LEU A 108 -10.72 10.37 -7.14
C LEU A 108 -9.70 11.51 -7.16
N LYS A 109 -9.25 11.91 -5.97
CA LYS A 109 -8.11 12.81 -5.81
C LYS A 109 -6.87 11.99 -5.48
N LEU A 110 -6.17 11.55 -6.52
CA LEU A 110 -4.94 10.76 -6.41
C LEU A 110 -3.71 11.65 -6.60
N ASN A 111 -2.61 11.31 -5.93
CA ASN A 111 -1.31 11.90 -6.27
C ASN A 111 -0.71 11.26 -7.54
N ASP A 112 0.44 11.76 -8.00
CA ASP A 112 1.07 11.33 -9.26
C ASP A 112 1.45 9.84 -9.26
N GLU A 113 1.94 9.31 -8.15
CA GLU A 113 2.28 7.89 -8.02
C GLU A 113 1.01 7.03 -7.97
N GLU A 114 -0.01 7.45 -7.23
CA GLU A 114 -1.29 6.75 -7.15
C GLU A 114 -1.99 6.70 -8.51
N THR A 115 -1.94 7.80 -9.25
CA THR A 115 -2.45 7.87 -10.63
C THR A 115 -1.67 6.92 -11.52
N ARG A 116 -0.35 6.85 -11.41
CA ARG A 116 0.47 5.89 -12.17
C ARG A 116 0.14 4.43 -11.83
N VAL A 117 -0.09 4.11 -10.56
CA VAL A 117 -0.52 2.77 -10.14
C VAL A 117 -1.90 2.44 -10.69
N TRP A 118 -2.88 3.35 -10.56
CA TRP A 118 -4.24 3.19 -11.08
C TRP A 118 -4.24 2.92 -12.60
N MET A 119 -3.45 3.71 -13.32
CA MET A 119 -3.34 3.66 -14.78
C MET A 119 -2.40 2.56 -15.28
N LYS A 120 -1.87 1.72 -14.38
CA LYS A 120 -0.89 0.67 -14.69
C LYS A 120 0.30 1.19 -15.51
N ALA A 121 0.73 2.41 -15.23
CA ALA A 121 1.73 3.14 -16.00
C ALA A 121 3.17 2.69 -15.70
N HIS A 122 3.40 1.92 -14.64
CA HIS A 122 4.72 1.40 -14.31
C HIS A 122 5.15 0.32 -15.29
N ARG A 123 6.27 0.55 -15.97
CA ARG A 123 6.80 -0.35 -16.99
C ARG A 123 7.24 -1.67 -16.36
N THR A 124 6.73 -2.77 -16.92
CA THR A 124 7.30 -4.10 -16.68
C THR A 124 8.53 -4.28 -17.57
N PRO A 125 9.71 -4.64 -17.04
CA PRO A 125 10.89 -4.92 -17.86
C PRO A 125 10.59 -5.93 -18.96
N LEU A 126 11.21 -5.73 -20.14
CA LEU A 126 11.04 -6.58 -21.35
C LEU A 126 9.64 -6.61 -21.97
N LYS A 127 8.66 -5.89 -21.39
CA LYS A 127 7.32 -5.78 -21.98
C LYS A 127 7.28 -4.61 -22.97
N GLY A 128 6.83 -4.89 -24.20
CA GLY A 128 6.71 -3.90 -25.28
C GLY A 128 5.42 -3.07 -25.22
N GLU A 129 4.36 -3.64 -24.65
CA GLU A 129 3.02 -3.02 -24.62
C GLU A 129 2.59 -2.60 -23.21
N LYS A 130 1.69 -1.61 -23.14
CA LYS A 130 1.08 -1.16 -21.89
C LYS A 130 0.10 -2.19 -21.36
N ASP A 131 -0.07 -2.22 -20.04
CA ASP A 131 -1.10 -3.02 -19.40
C ASP A 131 -2.50 -2.48 -19.71
N TYR A 132 -3.44 -3.40 -19.94
CA TYR A 132 -4.85 -3.04 -20.17
C TYR A 132 -5.46 -2.37 -18.94
N VAL A 133 -6.06 -1.20 -19.16
CA VAL A 133 -6.89 -0.47 -18.19
C VAL A 133 -8.32 -0.42 -18.76
N PRO A 134 -9.34 -0.93 -18.03
CA PRO A 134 -10.71 -0.91 -18.51
C PRO A 134 -11.23 0.51 -18.76
N LYS A 135 -12.03 0.70 -19.81
CA LYS A 135 -12.59 2.02 -20.18
C LYS A 135 -13.39 2.68 -19.04
N TYR A 136 -14.14 1.89 -18.28
CA TYR A 136 -14.88 2.41 -17.12
C TYR A 136 -13.97 2.97 -16.03
N ALA A 137 -12.67 2.64 -16.00
CA ALA A 137 -11.77 3.11 -14.95
C ALA A 137 -11.37 4.59 -15.14
N PHE A 138 -11.58 5.17 -16.32
CA PHE A 138 -11.22 6.56 -16.63
C PHE A 138 -12.31 7.55 -16.25
N ALA A 139 -13.56 7.30 -16.65
CA ALA A 139 -14.70 8.16 -16.35
C ALA A 139 -16.02 7.37 -16.39
N SER A 140 -16.98 7.82 -15.58
CA SER A 140 -18.41 7.67 -15.86
C SER A 140 -18.91 8.97 -16.46
#